data_AF-A0A8T7LCP5-F1
#
_entry.id   AF-A0A8T7LCP5-F1
#
_cell.length_a   1.000
_cell.length_b   1.000
_cell.length_c   1.000
_cell.angle_alpha   90.00
_cell.angle_beta   90.00
_cell.angle_gamma   90.00
#
_symmetry.space_group_name_H-M   'P 1'
#
loop_
_entity.id
_entity.type
_entity.pdbx_description
1 polymer ?
#
loop_
_entity_poly.entity_id
_entity_poly.type
_entity_poly.pdbx_seq_one_letter_code
_entity_poly.pdbx_strand_id
1 'polypeptide(L)'
;MANTQVYRGSDATITLAPGDPDSVEGKEANTVIEEFGLAPVGRATEVEVYVHTDLKAYHEIGRRHPAQLRYGNINISGKLGRAYINGALVRLLLGKGALVNRESEPYAQPAFNLVLVLSDPANPGVSNVVTVHNVMLDTWGMALPEDDFIMESVTFKALFISVEETVPAQ
;
A
#
# COMPACT_ATOMS: atom_id res chain seq x y z
N MET A 1 -11.16 18.34 12.98
CA MET A 1 -11.40 17.02 12.35
C MET A 1 -10.42 16.94 11.18
N ALA A 2 -9.49 16.00 11.19
CA ALA A 2 -8.52 15.85 10.11
C ALA A 2 -9.27 15.43 8.83
N ASN A 3 -8.93 16.05 7.69
CA ASN A 3 -9.42 15.64 6.39
C ASN A 3 -8.76 14.30 6.05
N THR A 4 -9.35 13.21 6.52
CA THR A 4 -8.93 11.85 6.17
C THR A 4 -9.77 11.43 4.98
N GLN A 5 -9.25 11.59 3.76
CA GLN A 5 -9.86 10.93 2.61
C GLN A 5 -9.55 9.44 2.73
N VAL A 6 -10.59 8.63 2.96
CA VAL A 6 -10.50 7.18 3.05
C VAL A 6 -11.06 6.61 1.76
N TYR A 7 -10.20 5.97 0.96
CA TYR A 7 -10.64 5.19 -0.19
C TYR A 7 -10.94 3.77 0.29
N ARG A 8 -12.18 3.31 0.08
CA ARG A 8 -12.64 1.95 0.39
C ARG A 8 -13.03 1.26 -0.91
N GLY A 9 -12.22 0.32 -1.37
CA GLY A 9 -12.59 -0.60 -2.45
C GLY A 9 -13.27 -1.81 -1.85
N SER A 10 -14.48 -2.17 -2.30
CA SER A 10 -15.23 -3.31 -1.77
C SER A 10 -14.57 -4.65 -2.11
N ASP A 11 -13.83 -4.73 -3.22
CA ASP A 11 -13.03 -5.89 -3.62
C ASP A 11 -11.77 -5.42 -4.37
N ALA A 12 -10.63 -5.35 -3.69
CA ALA A 12 -9.36 -4.97 -4.31
C ALA A 12 -8.64 -6.21 -4.84
N THR A 13 -8.27 -6.22 -6.12
CA THR A 13 -7.32 -7.23 -6.62
C THR A 13 -5.91 -6.70 -6.42
N ILE A 14 -5.15 -7.27 -5.47
CA ILE A 14 -3.75 -6.91 -5.30
C ILE A 14 -2.93 -7.56 -6.43
N THR A 15 -2.54 -6.74 -7.39
CA THR A 15 -1.43 -7.09 -8.26
C THR A 15 -0.16 -6.50 -7.65
N LEU A 16 0.71 -7.33 -7.07
CA LEU A 16 2.04 -6.87 -6.70
C LEU A 16 2.91 -6.85 -7.95
N ALA A 17 3.42 -5.68 -8.25
CA ALA A 17 4.57 -5.50 -9.12
C ALA A 17 5.76 -5.08 -8.25
N PRO A 18 7.01 -5.36 -8.64
CA PRO A 18 8.15 -4.66 -8.05
C PRO A 18 7.86 -3.15 -8.09
N GLY A 19 8.29 -2.42 -7.06
CA GLY A 19 8.16 -0.98 -6.97
C GLY A 19 8.95 -0.27 -8.08
N ASP A 20 9.74 0.74 -7.73
CA ASP A 20 10.71 1.27 -8.69
C ASP A 20 11.72 0.16 -9.08
N PRO A 21 11.71 -0.35 -10.34
CA PRO A 21 12.56 -1.47 -10.75
C PRO A 21 14.06 -1.14 -10.72
N ASP A 22 14.41 0.15 -10.73
CA ASP A 22 15.79 0.59 -10.64
C ASP A 22 16.28 0.70 -9.19
N SER A 23 15.35 0.81 -8.22
CA SER A 23 15.65 0.85 -6.78
C SER A 23 16.13 -0.49 -6.24
N VAL A 24 16.85 -0.46 -5.11
CA VAL A 24 17.33 -1.68 -4.44
C VAL A 24 16.13 -2.46 -3.90
N GLU A 25 15.18 -1.74 -3.32
CA GLU A 25 13.94 -2.25 -2.73
C GLU A 25 13.06 -2.95 -3.78
N GLY A 26 12.97 -2.37 -4.99
CA GLY A 26 12.23 -2.95 -6.10
C GLY A 26 12.90 -4.20 -6.68
N LYS A 27 14.24 -4.25 -6.72
CA LYS A 27 15.01 -5.45 -7.13
C LYS A 27 14.84 -6.60 -6.14
N GLU A 28 14.88 -6.30 -4.85
CA GLU A 28 14.61 -7.30 -3.80
C GLU A 28 13.16 -7.81 -3.91
N ALA A 29 12.19 -6.92 -4.16
CA ALA A 29 10.81 -7.34 -4.41
C ALA A 29 10.68 -8.23 -5.67
N ASN A 30 11.35 -7.87 -6.77
CA ASN A 30 11.34 -8.67 -7.99
C ASN A 30 11.91 -10.08 -7.75
N THR A 31 12.99 -10.18 -6.98
CA THR A 31 13.59 -11.47 -6.60
C THR A 31 12.59 -12.36 -5.86
N VAL A 32 11.84 -11.80 -4.92
CA VAL A 32 10.80 -12.55 -4.18
C VAL A 32 9.63 -12.93 -5.10
N ILE A 33 9.22 -12.05 -6.02
CA ILE A 33 8.14 -12.33 -6.96
C ILE A 33 8.51 -13.48 -7.92
N GLU A 34 9.73 -13.46 -8.45
CA GLU A 34 10.25 -14.49 -9.35
C GLU A 34 10.41 -15.84 -8.64
N GLU A 35 11.01 -15.85 -7.44
CA GLU A 35 11.29 -17.09 -6.70
C GLU A 35 10.03 -17.90 -6.38
N PHE A 36 8.95 -17.21 -6.03
CA PHE A 36 7.70 -17.84 -5.64
C PHE A 36 6.68 -17.93 -6.79
N GLY A 37 7.06 -17.54 -8.03
CA GLY A 37 6.22 -17.65 -9.23
C GLY A 37 4.90 -16.90 -9.11
N LEU A 38 4.90 -15.76 -8.44
CA LEU A 38 3.71 -15.22 -7.81
C LEU A 38 2.74 -14.46 -8.73
N ALA A 39 2.80 -14.51 -10.06
CA ALA A 39 1.83 -13.70 -10.85
C ALA A 39 0.43 -14.37 -10.92
N PRO A 40 -0.67 -13.80 -10.35
CA PRO A 40 -0.81 -12.61 -9.48
C PRO A 40 -0.67 -12.91 -7.98
N VAL A 41 -0.02 -11.98 -7.25
CA VAL A 41 0.66 -12.28 -5.96
C VAL A 41 -0.27 -12.46 -4.76
N GLY A 42 -1.57 -12.25 -4.96
CA GLY A 42 -2.60 -12.59 -3.99
C GLY A 42 -3.88 -11.81 -4.22
N ARG A 43 -4.90 -12.09 -3.43
CA ARG A 43 -6.08 -11.23 -3.31
C ARG A 43 -6.13 -10.73 -1.88
N ALA A 44 -6.31 -9.42 -1.71
CA ALA A 44 -6.65 -8.87 -0.40
C ALA A 44 -8.02 -8.23 -0.45
N THR A 45 -8.82 -8.53 0.56
CA THR A 45 -10.11 -7.91 0.78
C THR A 45 -9.98 -6.88 1.89
N GLU A 46 -10.92 -5.93 1.92
CA GLU A 46 -10.99 -4.89 2.95
C GLU A 46 -9.72 -4.00 2.97
N VAL A 47 -9.33 -3.49 1.80
CA VAL A 47 -8.20 -2.56 1.69
C VAL A 47 -8.65 -1.15 2.04
N GLU A 48 -7.98 -0.55 3.02
CA GLU A 48 -8.16 0.84 3.40
C GLU A 48 -6.89 1.63 3.11
N VAL A 49 -7.01 2.71 2.34
CA VAL A 49 -5.90 3.65 2.08
C VAL A 49 -6.20 4.99 2.74
N TYR A 50 -5.24 5.50 3.50
CA TYR A 50 -5.29 6.77 4.19
C TYR A 50 -4.24 7.73 3.62
N VAL A 51 -4.70 8.91 3.20
CA VAL A 51 -3.84 10.03 2.84
C VAL A 51 -3.93 11.08 3.94
N HIS A 52 -2.80 11.39 4.56
CA HIS A 52 -2.69 12.40 5.60
C HIS A 52 -1.82 13.57 5.14
N THR A 53 -2.39 14.76 5.08
CA THR A 53 -1.64 16.00 4.80
C THR A 53 -1.42 16.77 6.10
N ASP A 54 -0.17 17.08 6.40
CA ASP A 54 0.20 17.88 7.56
C ASP A 54 -0.22 19.35 7.35
N LEU A 55 -1.39 19.74 7.83
CA LEU A 55 -1.88 21.11 7.72
C LEU A 55 -1.55 21.93 8.96
N LYS A 56 -0.80 23.03 8.78
CA LYS A 56 -0.42 23.94 9.87
C LYS A 56 -1.15 25.28 9.75
N ALA A 57 -1.75 25.72 10.84
CA ALA A 57 -2.40 27.02 10.94
C ALA A 57 -1.36 28.16 10.94
N TYR A 58 -1.50 29.10 10.02
CA TYR A 58 -0.72 30.34 10.00
C TYR A 58 -1.56 31.49 10.58
N HIS A 59 -1.03 32.14 11.61
CA HIS A 59 -1.64 33.29 12.26
C HIS A 59 -0.83 34.55 11.92
N GLU A 60 -1.51 35.55 11.35
CA GLU A 60 -0.96 36.89 11.25
C GLU A 60 -0.90 37.55 12.64
N ILE A 61 0.08 38.41 12.84
CA ILE A 61 0.24 39.15 14.10
C ILE A 61 -1.06 39.92 14.41
N GLY A 62 -1.58 39.74 15.62
CA GLY A 62 -2.80 40.41 16.08
C GLY A 62 -4.11 39.72 15.68
N ARG A 63 -4.09 38.62 14.90
CA ARG A 63 -5.30 37.85 14.58
C ARG A 63 -5.47 36.63 15.47
N ARG A 64 -6.70 36.42 15.95
CA ARG A 64 -7.06 35.24 16.77
C ARG A 64 -7.41 34.01 15.93
N HIS A 65 -7.89 34.20 14.71
CA HIS A 65 -8.17 33.13 13.77
C HIS A 65 -7.01 32.97 12.77
N PRO A 66 -6.73 31.74 12.31
CA PRO A 66 -5.71 31.51 11.30
C PRO A 66 -6.13 32.20 10.00
N ALA A 67 -5.19 32.90 9.38
CA ALA A 67 -5.41 33.57 8.10
C ALA A 67 -5.26 32.58 6.92
N GLN A 68 -4.45 31.54 7.09
CA GLN A 68 -4.20 30.54 6.06
C GLN A 68 -3.80 29.19 6.66
N LEU A 69 -4.05 28.10 5.93
CA LEU A 69 -3.45 26.80 6.20
C LEU A 69 -2.20 26.61 5.30
N ARG A 70 -1.09 26.24 5.91
CA ARG A 70 0.15 25.89 5.22
C ARG A 70 0.21 24.37 5.06
N TYR A 71 0.44 23.94 3.82
CA TYR A 71 0.65 22.54 3.48
C TYR A 71 2.05 22.09 3.92
N GLY A 72 2.10 20.99 4.67
CA GLY A 72 3.32 20.25 5.00
C GLY A 72 3.41 18.96 4.18
N ASN A 73 3.98 17.93 4.78
CA ASN A 73 4.20 16.66 4.11
C ASN A 73 2.88 15.90 3.87
N ILE A 74 2.88 15.05 2.84
CA ILE A 74 1.81 14.10 2.57
C ILE A 74 2.33 12.72 2.97
N ASN A 75 1.61 12.07 3.87
CA ASN A 75 1.91 10.73 4.34
C ASN A 75 0.83 9.77 3.84
N ILE A 76 1.25 8.69 3.20
CA ILE A 76 0.35 7.65 2.69
C ILE A 76 0.56 6.38 3.50
N SER A 77 -0.53 5.84 4.01
CA SER A 77 -0.55 4.60 4.78
C SER A 77 -1.82 3.83 4.50
N GLY A 78 -1.88 2.57 4.93
CA GLY A 78 -3.09 1.80 4.77
C GLY A 78 -3.09 0.50 5.56
N LYS A 79 -4.21 -0.22 5.41
CA LYS A 79 -4.45 -1.51 6.04
C LYS A 79 -5.07 -2.48 5.04
N LEU A 80 -4.72 -3.75 5.19
CA LEU A 80 -5.30 -4.88 4.47
C LEU A 80 -6.00 -5.77 5.50
N GLY A 81 -7.31 -5.97 5.37
CA GLY A 81 -8.08 -6.75 6.34
C GLY A 81 -7.76 -8.24 6.28
N ARG A 82 -8.01 -8.88 5.13
CA ARG A 82 -7.62 -10.26 4.87
C ARG A 82 -6.81 -10.33 3.60
N ALA A 83 -5.68 -11.00 3.67
CA ALA A 83 -4.88 -11.26 2.49
C ALA A 83 -4.44 -12.72 2.50
N TYR A 84 -4.84 -13.44 1.45
CA TYR A 84 -4.39 -14.81 1.20
C TYR A 84 -2.97 -14.73 0.69
N ILE A 85 -1.97 -14.86 1.58
CA ILE A 85 -0.59 -14.74 1.15
C ILE A 85 0.29 -15.87 1.69
N ASN A 86 1.02 -16.48 0.75
CA ASN A 86 2.03 -17.53 0.93
C ASN A 86 3.28 -16.99 1.66
N GLY A 87 4.23 -17.85 2.03
CA GLY A 87 5.51 -17.51 2.67
C GLY A 87 6.35 -16.44 1.95
N ALA A 88 6.02 -16.13 0.70
CA ALA A 88 6.51 -14.98 -0.04
C ALA A 88 6.33 -13.65 0.71
N LEU A 89 5.23 -13.42 1.44
CA LEU A 89 5.04 -12.12 2.10
C LEU A 89 5.98 -11.92 3.27
N VAL A 90 6.31 -12.98 4.00
CA VAL A 90 7.30 -12.92 5.09
C VAL A 90 8.63 -12.45 4.53
N ARG A 91 8.96 -12.87 3.31
CA ARG A 91 10.15 -12.42 2.59
C ARG A 91 10.00 -11.03 2.00
N LEU A 92 8.81 -10.61 1.56
CA LEU A 92 8.55 -9.20 1.20
C LEU A 92 8.66 -8.26 2.41
N LEU A 93 8.36 -8.74 3.62
CA LEU A 93 8.39 -7.93 4.83
C LEU A 93 9.78 -7.83 5.42
N LEU A 94 10.47 -8.96 5.56
CA LEU A 94 11.79 -9.04 6.20
C LEU A 94 12.94 -8.97 5.19
N GLY A 95 12.66 -8.99 3.89
CA GLY A 95 13.68 -9.12 2.85
C GLY A 95 14.54 -10.35 3.09
N LYS A 96 15.85 -10.13 3.02
CA LYS A 96 16.88 -11.14 3.31
C LYS A 96 16.92 -11.58 4.77
N GLY A 97 16.27 -10.86 5.69
CA GLY A 97 16.11 -11.26 7.09
C GLY A 97 15.24 -12.50 7.29
N ALA A 98 14.40 -12.86 6.31
CA ALA A 98 13.63 -14.10 6.33
C ALA A 98 14.46 -15.35 5.93
N LEU A 99 15.70 -15.18 5.47
CA LEU A 99 16.55 -16.30 5.05
C LEU A 99 17.13 -17.05 6.25
N VAL A 100 17.21 -18.38 6.14
CA VAL A 100 17.87 -19.23 7.14
C VAL A 100 19.35 -18.88 7.25
N ASN A 101 19.99 -18.59 6.12
CA ASN A 101 21.37 -18.08 6.09
C ASN A 101 21.35 -16.58 6.34
N ARG A 102 21.74 -16.16 7.54
CA ARG A 102 21.80 -14.74 7.90
C ARG A 102 22.89 -14.03 7.08
N GLU A 103 22.47 -13.09 6.26
CA GLU A 103 23.36 -12.12 5.62
C GLU A 103 23.70 -10.98 6.60
N SER A 104 24.85 -10.33 6.40
CA SER A 104 25.22 -9.16 7.20
C SER A 104 24.30 -7.99 6.88
N GLU A 105 23.81 -7.32 7.92
CA GLU A 105 23.07 -6.07 7.79
C GLU A 105 23.97 -4.94 7.25
N PRO A 106 23.39 -3.92 6.58
CA PRO A 106 21.96 -3.75 6.30
C PRO A 106 21.50 -4.40 4.98
N TYR A 107 20.27 -4.90 4.95
CA TYR A 107 19.57 -5.31 3.73
C TYR A 107 18.30 -4.47 3.54
N ALA A 108 17.93 -4.21 2.28
CA ALA A 108 16.78 -3.39 1.95
C ALA A 108 15.47 -4.14 2.22
N GLN A 109 14.44 -3.41 2.65
CA GLN A 109 13.09 -3.94 2.72
C GLN A 109 12.47 -3.90 1.31
N PRO A 110 11.93 -5.02 0.80
CA PRO A 110 11.25 -5.04 -0.49
C PRO A 110 10.10 -4.04 -0.57
N ALA A 111 10.00 -3.33 -1.70
CA ALA A 111 8.91 -2.41 -2.00
C ALA A 111 8.13 -2.85 -3.23
N PHE A 112 6.80 -2.71 -3.19
CA PHE A 112 5.92 -3.15 -4.27
C PHE A 112 4.85 -2.13 -4.61
N ASN A 113 4.20 -2.27 -5.75
CA ASN A 113 3.04 -1.46 -6.10
C ASN A 113 1.74 -2.21 -5.76
N LEU A 114 0.72 -1.48 -5.31
CA LEU A 114 -0.60 -2.01 -5.01
C LEU A 114 -1.62 -1.32 -5.93
N VAL A 115 -2.33 -2.11 -6.74
CA VAL A 115 -3.35 -1.62 -7.67
C VAL A 115 -4.73 -1.84 -7.07
N LEU A 116 -5.56 -0.80 -7.05
CA LEU A 116 -6.94 -0.81 -6.60
C LEU A 116 -7.85 -0.44 -7.76
N VAL A 117 -8.95 -1.16 -7.93
CA VAL A 117 -10.00 -0.78 -8.88
C VAL A 117 -11.17 -0.25 -8.08
N LEU A 118 -11.54 1.01 -8.32
CA LEU A 118 -12.64 1.70 -7.69
C LEU A 118 -13.73 1.95 -8.72
N SER A 119 -14.91 1.37 -8.53
CA SER A 119 -16.09 1.72 -9.31
C SER A 119 -16.62 3.08 -8.88
N ASP A 120 -16.96 3.95 -9.84
CA ASP A 120 -17.59 5.24 -9.54
C ASP A 120 -19.08 5.02 -9.18
N PRO A 121 -19.51 5.27 -7.93
CA PRO A 121 -20.91 5.14 -7.55
C PRO A 121 -21.81 6.23 -8.17
N ALA A 122 -21.23 7.36 -8.60
CA ALA A 122 -21.96 8.45 -9.24
C ALA A 122 -22.14 8.21 -10.75
N ASN A 123 -21.22 7.46 -11.38
CA ASN A 123 -21.28 7.11 -12.81
C ASN A 123 -21.11 5.59 -13.02
N PRO A 124 -22.21 4.81 -13.00
CA PRO A 124 -22.16 3.39 -13.28
C PRO A 124 -21.53 3.12 -14.66
N GLY A 125 -20.45 2.32 -14.69
CA GLY A 125 -19.71 1.97 -15.91
C GLY A 125 -18.35 2.66 -16.06
N VAL A 126 -18.03 3.63 -15.20
CA VAL A 126 -16.69 4.20 -15.09
C VAL A 126 -15.97 3.57 -13.90
N SER A 127 -14.73 3.13 -14.12
CA SER A 127 -13.85 2.68 -13.05
C SER A 127 -12.58 3.51 -13.02
N ASN A 128 -12.09 3.79 -11.81
CA ASN A 128 -10.80 4.40 -11.57
C ASN A 128 -9.83 3.32 -11.09
N VAL A 129 -8.67 3.27 -11.70
CA VAL A 129 -7.54 2.46 -11.24
C VAL A 129 -6.68 3.37 -10.37
N VAL A 130 -6.61 3.06 -9.08
CA VAL A 130 -5.75 3.75 -8.12
C VAL A 130 -4.53 2.88 -7.85
N THR A 131 -3.35 3.38 -8.18
CA THR A 131 -2.08 2.69 -7.91
C THR A 131 -1.37 3.36 -6.75
N VAL A 132 -1.11 2.59 -5.71
CA VAL A 132 -0.29 2.98 -4.56
C VAL A 132 1.14 2.49 -4.82
N HIS A 133 2.08 3.41 -4.91
CA HIS A 133 3.44 3.13 -5.37
C HIS A 133 4.44 2.99 -4.23
N ASN A 134 5.39 2.06 -4.39
CA ASN A 134 6.47 1.78 -3.44
C ASN A 134 5.94 1.54 -2.02
N VAL A 135 4.98 0.64 -1.91
CA VAL A 135 4.40 0.14 -0.68
C VAL A 135 5.42 -0.72 0.07
N MET A 136 5.62 -0.41 1.34
CA MET A 136 6.37 -1.22 2.30
C MET A 136 5.45 -1.61 3.45
N LEU A 137 5.58 -2.85 3.90
CA LEU A 137 4.78 -3.37 5.01
C LEU A 137 5.38 -2.91 6.35
N ASP A 138 4.53 -2.34 7.20
CA ASP A 138 4.93 -1.74 8.48
C ASP A 138 4.67 -2.70 9.65
N THR A 139 3.49 -3.34 9.68
CA THR A 139 3.12 -4.27 10.75
C THR A 139 2.25 -5.38 10.21
N TRP A 140 2.33 -6.57 10.82
CA TRP A 140 1.49 -7.71 10.46
C TRP A 140 1.12 -8.52 11.70
N GLY A 141 -0.05 -9.16 11.62
CA GLY A 141 -0.46 -10.24 12.51
C GLY A 141 -0.79 -11.47 11.68
N MET A 142 -0.54 -12.65 12.24
CA MET A 142 -1.00 -13.90 11.64
C MET A 142 -1.90 -14.64 12.62
N ALA A 143 -3.03 -15.10 12.11
CA ALA A 143 -3.84 -16.11 12.76
C ALA A 143 -3.67 -17.41 11.95
N LEU A 144 -3.33 -18.50 12.61
CA LEU A 144 -3.18 -19.81 11.98
C LEU A 144 -4.39 -20.68 12.35
N PRO A 145 -5.54 -20.53 11.69
CA PRO A 145 -6.62 -21.50 11.83
C PRO A 145 -6.19 -22.85 11.22
N GLU A 146 -6.80 -23.96 11.68
CA GLU A 146 -6.45 -25.32 11.23
C GLU A 146 -6.58 -25.54 9.71
N ASP A 147 -7.39 -24.72 9.04
CA ASP A 147 -7.80 -24.97 7.64
C ASP A 147 -7.09 -24.11 6.59
N ASP A 148 -6.39 -23.02 6.94
CA ASP A 148 -5.65 -22.19 5.97
C ASP A 148 -4.75 -21.12 6.65
N PHE A 149 -3.68 -20.70 5.96
CA PHE A 149 -2.87 -19.56 6.40
C PHE A 149 -3.60 -18.23 6.10
N ILE A 150 -4.14 -17.58 7.13
CA ILE A 150 -4.78 -16.25 7.00
C ILE A 150 -3.91 -15.21 7.70
N MET A 151 -3.36 -14.27 6.93
CA MET A 151 -2.86 -13.03 7.53
C MET A 151 -4.03 -12.09 7.77
N GLU A 152 -4.20 -11.71 9.04
CA GLU A 152 -5.22 -10.78 9.50
C GLU A 152 -4.53 -9.46 9.91
N SER A 153 -4.99 -8.35 9.34
CA SER A 153 -4.56 -6.99 9.72
C SER A 153 -3.09 -6.62 9.40
N VAL A 154 -2.74 -6.56 8.12
CA VAL A 154 -1.46 -6.00 7.66
C VAL A 154 -1.57 -4.48 7.50
N THR A 155 -0.57 -3.73 7.96
CA THR A 155 -0.46 -2.27 7.73
C THR A 155 0.71 -1.94 6.82
N PHE A 156 0.60 -0.85 6.08
CA PHE A 156 1.65 -0.42 5.14
C PHE A 156 1.81 1.09 5.08
N LYS A 157 2.95 1.52 4.55
CA LYS A 157 3.27 2.89 4.14
C LYS A 157 3.64 2.91 2.66
N ALA A 158 3.44 4.04 2.00
CA ALA A 158 3.74 4.18 0.57
C ALA A 158 4.32 5.55 0.25
N LEU A 159 4.94 5.67 -0.94
CA LEU A 159 5.62 6.89 -1.37
C LEU A 159 4.67 7.88 -2.03
N PHE A 160 3.82 7.40 -2.94
CA PHE A 160 2.81 8.23 -3.63
C PHE A 160 1.64 7.39 -4.16
N ILE A 161 0.59 8.06 -4.62
CA ILE A 161 -0.58 7.45 -5.25
C ILE A 161 -0.76 8.08 -6.64
N SER A 162 -1.07 7.27 -7.65
CA SER A 162 -1.57 7.73 -8.95
C SER A 162 -3.00 7.21 -9.18
N VAL A 163 -3.77 7.96 -9.96
CA VAL A 163 -5.14 7.59 -10.34
C VAL A 163 -5.26 7.68 -11.85
N GLU A 164 -5.76 6.63 -12.47
CA GLU A 164 -6.04 6.54 -13.90
C GLU A 164 -7.52 6.22 -14.09
N GLU A 165 -8.19 6.94 -14.98
CA GLU A 165 -9.58 6.67 -15.32
C GLU A 165 -9.63 5.66 -16.46
N THR A 166 -10.34 4.56 -16.24
CA THR A 166 -10.67 3.60 -17.31
C THR A 166 -12.04 3.96 -17.86
N VAL A 167 -12.04 4.63 -19.01
CA VAL A 167 -13.25 4.88 -19.79
C VAL A 167 -13.61 3.58 -20.53
N PRO A 168 -14.87 3.11 -20.50
CA PRO A 168 -15.25 1.96 -21.31
C PRO A 168 -15.01 2.28 -22.79
N ALA A 169 -14.38 1.35 -23.51
CA ALA A 169 -14.21 1.47 -24.96
C ALA A 169 -15.58 1.66 -25.63
N GLN A 170 -15.67 2.69 -26.50
CA GLN A 170 -16.86 2.97 -27.30
C GLN A 170 -17.23 1.81 -28.22
#